data_AF-A0A2V8RW12-F1
#
_entry.id   AF-A0A2V8RW12-F1
#
_cell.length_a   1.000
_cell.length_b   1.000
_cell.length_c   1.000
_cell.angle_alpha   90.00
_cell.angle_beta   90.00
_cell.angle_gamma   90.00
#
_symmetry.space_group_name_H-M   'P 1'
#
loop_
_entity.id
_entity.type
_entity.pdbx_description
1 polymer ?
#
loop_
_entity_poly.entity_id
_entity_poly.type
_entity_poly.pdbx_seq_one_letter_code
_entity_poly.pdbx_strand_id
1 'polypeptide(L)'
;MSSSKYEPTISDLSKPYEQNVIGFGGIVKFAIGLFLLIVITFILMKLLSNVLADTFNDSKVSNNPMAMTDRERLPPEPRLQTAPGFGVESQHGRMNFELGAPQAEYRELKHQWDEQREHGLTDPKTGAVTSLPIEEGIKRVLEANVKAKSGEEAENFAERSRMFISDASSGRRATAKRR
;
A
#
# COMPACT_ATOMS: atom_id res chain seq x y z
N MET A 1 30.20 36.16 45.61
CA MET A 1 29.13 36.31 46.62
C MET A 1 29.54 35.51 47.84
N SER A 2 29.44 36.15 49.01
CA SER A 2 30.08 35.83 50.29
C SER A 2 30.04 34.34 50.69
N SER A 3 31.21 33.77 50.96
CA SER A 3 31.36 32.49 51.66
C SER A 3 31.25 32.78 53.15
N SER A 4 30.09 32.52 53.76
CA SER A 4 29.96 32.51 55.21
C SER A 4 30.69 31.27 55.73
N LYS A 5 31.96 31.45 56.11
CA LYS A 5 32.69 30.42 56.86
C LYS A 5 31.94 30.21 58.17
N TYR A 6 31.47 28.98 58.38
CA TYR A 6 30.82 28.59 59.62
C TYR A 6 31.87 28.59 60.74
N GLU A 7 31.69 29.45 61.74
CA GLU A 7 32.47 29.43 62.98
C GLU A 7 31.67 28.66 64.04
N PRO A 8 32.20 27.54 64.57
CA PRO A 8 31.47 26.73 65.53
C PRO A 8 31.28 27.52 66.83
N THR A 9 30.03 27.69 67.26
CA THR A 9 29.72 28.29 68.57
C THR A 9 29.74 27.23 69.66
N ILE A 10 29.96 27.62 70.92
CA ILE A 10 29.97 26.68 72.08
C ILE A 10 28.66 25.87 72.17
N SER A 11 27.55 26.45 71.71
CA SER A 11 26.25 25.79 71.65
C SER A 11 26.18 24.64 70.63
N ASP A 12 27.01 24.67 69.58
CA ASP A 12 27.04 23.63 68.55
C ASP A 12 27.79 22.38 68.98
N LEU A 13 28.75 22.51 69.91
CA LEU A 13 29.49 21.39 70.51
C LEU A 13 28.62 20.52 71.44
N SER A 14 27.47 21.05 71.87
CA SER A 14 26.53 20.37 72.77
C SER A 14 25.45 19.55 72.07
N LYS A 15 25.40 19.59 70.72
CA LYS A 15 24.40 18.86 69.92
C LYS A 15 24.91 17.43 69.66
N PRO A 16 24.06 16.39 69.83
CA PRO A 16 24.45 14.99 69.61
C PRO A 16 24.57 14.60 68.13
N TYR A 17 24.50 15.56 67.20
CA TYR A 17 24.63 15.34 65.76
C TYR A 17 25.34 16.52 65.08
N GLU A 18 26.07 16.23 64.01
CA GLU A 18 26.75 17.23 63.18
C GLU A 18 25.75 17.94 62.27
N GLN A 19 25.80 19.28 62.22
CA GLN A 19 24.99 20.04 61.27
C GLN A 19 25.58 19.93 59.87
N ASN A 20 24.90 19.22 58.98
CA ASN A 20 25.33 19.04 57.60
C ASN A 20 25.01 20.32 56.79
N VAL A 21 25.95 21.26 56.75
CA VAL A 21 25.79 22.52 56.00
C VAL A 21 26.00 22.24 54.52
N ILE A 22 24.93 21.87 53.84
CA ILE A 22 24.94 21.59 52.41
C ILE A 22 25.15 22.90 51.64
N GLY A 23 26.15 22.94 50.77
CA GLY A 23 26.42 24.06 49.85
C GLY A 23 25.38 24.20 48.74
N PHE A 24 24.13 24.48 49.11
CA PHE A 24 22.97 24.54 48.21
C PHE A 24 23.21 25.44 46.98
N GLY A 25 23.86 26.58 47.19
CA GLY A 25 24.20 27.51 46.10
C GLY A 25 25.14 26.92 45.05
N GLY A 26 26.03 25.99 45.42
CA GLY A 26 26.90 25.28 44.49
C GLY A 26 26.14 24.26 43.66
N ILE A 27 25.25 23.50 44.31
CA ILE A 27 24.42 22.48 43.68
C ILE A 27 23.46 23.13 42.66
N VAL A 28 22.82 24.24 43.02
CA VAL A 28 21.90 24.96 42.12
C VAL A 28 22.63 25.50 40.89
N LYS A 29 23.82 26.10 41.06
CA LYS A 29 24.62 26.59 39.93
C LYS A 29 25.10 25.46 39.03
N PHE A 30 25.47 24.32 39.62
CA PHE A 30 25.85 23.12 38.87
C PHE A 30 24.67 22.58 38.06
N ALA A 31 23.48 22.47 38.65
CA ALA A 31 22.28 22.00 37.96
C ALA A 31 21.89 22.92 36.78
N ILE A 32 21.96 24.25 36.99
CA ILE A 32 21.71 25.23 35.92
C ILE A 32 22.76 25.09 34.81
N GLY A 33 24.04 24.96 35.16
CA GLY A 33 25.11 24.76 34.19
C GLY A 33 24.94 23.48 33.37
N LEU A 34 24.58 22.37 34.02
CA LEU A 34 24.32 21.09 33.36
C LEU A 34 23.10 21.18 32.43
N PHE A 35 22.02 21.82 32.88
CA PHE A 35 20.84 22.04 32.05
C PHE A 35 21.16 22.88 30.80
N LEU A 36 21.93 23.96 30.96
CA LEU A 36 22.34 24.82 29.85
C LEU A 36 23.22 24.06 28.85
N LEU A 37 24.15 23.22 29.33
CA LEU A 37 24.96 22.34 28.48
C LEU A 37 24.09 21.40 27.66
N ILE A 38 23.10 20.74 28.28
CA ILE A 38 22.16 19.82 27.60
C ILE A 38 21.39 20.57 26.50
N VAL A 39 20.85 21.75 26.81
CA VAL A 39 20.11 22.55 25.82
C VAL A 39 21.02 22.91 24.64
N ILE A 40 22.25 23.34 24.91
CA ILE A 40 23.24 23.65 23.87
C ILE A 40 23.55 22.43 23.00
N THR A 41 23.79 21.25 23.60
CA THR A 41 24.12 20.04 22.82
C THR A 41 22.96 19.61 21.93
N PHE A 42 21.72 19.69 22.40
CA PHE A 42 20.53 19.43 21.57
C PHE A 42 20.40 20.42 20.41
N ILE A 43 20.67 21.70 20.64
CA ILE A 43 20.66 22.73 19.58
C ILE A 43 21.73 22.42 18.52
N LEU A 44 22.97 22.12 18.95
CA LEU A 44 24.04 21.74 18.02
C LEU A 44 23.69 20.49 17.23
N MET A 45 23.12 19.47 17.88
CA MET A 45 22.71 18.24 17.22
C MET A 45 21.62 18.49 16.17
N LYS A 46 20.64 19.35 16.48
CA LYS A 46 19.60 19.74 15.54
C LYS A 46 20.18 20.51 14.34
N LEU A 47 21.11 21.43 14.59
CA LEU A 47 21.76 22.20 13.52
C LEU A 47 22.58 21.27 12.61
N LEU A 48 23.37 20.38 13.18
CA LEU A 48 24.11 19.36 12.44
C LEU A 48 23.16 18.48 11.62
N SER A 49 22.07 18.01 12.22
CA SER A 49 21.06 17.21 11.52
C SER A 49 20.46 17.94 10.32
N ASN A 50 20.20 19.24 10.43
CA ASN A 50 19.68 20.04 9.31
C ASN A 50 20.72 20.13 8.18
N VAL A 51 21.98 20.43 8.50
CA VAL A 51 23.07 20.49 7.51
C VAL A 51 23.23 19.14 6.80
N LEU A 52 23.21 18.04 7.55
CA LEU A 52 23.25 16.70 6.96
C LEU A 52 22.01 16.43 6.11
N ALA A 53 20.81 16.76 6.59
CA ALA A 53 19.57 16.56 5.85
C ALA A 53 19.57 17.30 4.51
N ASP A 54 20.10 18.52 4.45
CA ASP A 54 20.25 19.27 3.21
C ASP A 54 21.19 18.53 2.23
N THR A 55 22.34 18.05 2.70
CA THR A 55 23.26 17.25 1.86
C THR A 55 22.66 15.91 1.41
N PHE A 56 21.83 15.26 2.24
CA PHE A 56 21.13 14.03 1.88
C PHE A 56 19.99 14.27 0.89
N ASN A 57 19.27 15.38 1.02
CA ASN A 57 18.21 15.73 0.08
C ASN A 57 18.77 16.13 -1.29
N ASP A 58 19.92 16.82 -1.33
CA ASP A 58 20.63 17.11 -2.57
C ASP A 58 21.15 15.82 -3.25
N SER A 59 21.55 14.81 -2.46
CA SER A 59 22.00 13.52 -2.97
C SER A 59 20.88 12.52 -3.31
N LYS A 60 19.61 12.79 -2.95
CA LYS A 60 18.43 12.04 -3.46
C LYS A 60 18.17 12.30 -4.95
N VAL A 61 18.81 13.31 -5.55
CA VAL A 61 18.83 13.51 -7.01
C VAL A 61 19.79 12.52 -7.71
N SER A 62 20.56 11.75 -6.95
CA SER A 62 21.27 10.60 -7.51
C SER A 62 20.25 9.52 -7.86
N ASN A 63 19.99 9.38 -9.15
CA ASN A 63 19.55 8.14 -9.78
C ASN A 63 20.55 7.03 -9.41
N ASN A 64 20.53 6.56 -8.16
CA ASN A 64 21.37 5.47 -7.71
C ASN A 64 20.87 4.23 -8.45
N PRO A 65 21.65 3.69 -9.41
CA PRO A 65 21.19 2.58 -10.24
C PRO A 65 21.03 1.28 -9.44
N MET A 66 21.46 1.27 -8.17
CA MET A 66 21.31 0.17 -7.22
C MET A 66 20.18 0.41 -6.20
N ALA A 67 19.55 1.60 -6.18
CA ALA A 67 18.42 1.84 -5.30
C ALA A 67 17.21 1.09 -5.86
N MET A 68 16.84 0.00 -5.19
CA MET A 68 15.69 -0.81 -5.59
C MET A 68 14.44 0.07 -5.65
N THR A 69 13.76 0.06 -6.80
CA THR A 69 12.46 0.71 -6.93
C THR A 69 11.45 0.07 -5.98
N ASP A 70 10.38 0.78 -5.61
CA ASP A 70 9.33 0.21 -4.75
C ASP A 70 8.72 -1.07 -5.33
N ARG A 71 8.82 -1.26 -6.66
CA ARG A 71 8.45 -2.50 -7.35
C ARG A 71 9.46 -3.62 -7.20
N GLU A 72 10.76 -3.31 -7.18
CA GLU A 72 11.85 -4.28 -7.01
C GLU A 72 12.04 -4.72 -5.55
N ARG A 73 11.62 -3.90 -4.58
CA ARG A 73 11.56 -4.28 -3.17
C ARG A 73 10.50 -5.34 -2.88
N LEU A 74 9.54 -5.50 -3.77
CA LEU A 74 8.48 -6.50 -3.63
C LEU A 74 8.99 -7.84 -4.17
N PRO A 75 8.62 -8.96 -3.52
CA PRO A 75 8.95 -10.28 -4.06
C PRO A 75 8.43 -10.42 -5.49
N PRO A 76 9.18 -11.11 -6.37
CA PRO A 76 8.82 -11.26 -7.77
C PRO A 76 7.44 -11.92 -7.89
N GLU A 77 6.64 -11.46 -8.86
CA GLU A 77 5.34 -12.07 -9.14
C GLU A 77 5.53 -13.53 -9.59
N PRO A 78 4.65 -14.47 -9.18
CA PRO A 78 3.32 -14.27 -8.63
C PRO A 78 3.29 -14.17 -7.09
N ARG A 79 2.71 -13.08 -6.58
CA ARG A 79 2.57 -12.87 -5.12
C ARG A 79 1.51 -13.82 -4.56
N LEU A 80 1.92 -14.69 -3.64
CA LEU A 80 0.97 -15.38 -2.76
C LEU A 80 0.35 -14.33 -1.83
N GLN A 81 -0.98 -14.16 -1.91
CA GLN A 81 -1.81 -13.32 -1.01
C GLN A 81 -1.94 -11.81 -1.29
N THR A 82 -1.80 -11.35 -2.52
CA THR A 82 -2.62 -10.21 -2.98
C THR A 82 -3.74 -10.74 -3.85
N ALA A 83 -4.62 -11.56 -3.28
CA ALA A 83 -5.98 -11.56 -3.82
C ALA A 83 -6.45 -10.10 -3.69
N PRO A 84 -6.98 -9.46 -4.74
CA PRO A 84 -7.58 -8.14 -4.66
C PRO A 84 -8.88 -8.20 -3.83
N GLY A 85 -8.82 -8.68 -2.58
CA GLY A 85 -9.95 -9.25 -1.85
C GLY A 85 -10.70 -8.28 -0.95
N PHE A 86 -10.64 -6.97 -1.21
CA PHE A 86 -11.44 -5.99 -0.45
C PHE A 86 -11.90 -4.82 -1.33
N GLY A 87 -12.12 -5.03 -2.63
CA GLY A 87 -12.73 -3.97 -3.44
C GLY A 87 -13.23 -4.43 -4.79
N VAL A 88 -14.41 -3.93 -5.17
CA VAL A 88 -15.05 -4.21 -6.46
C VAL A 88 -14.87 -3.00 -7.37
N GLU A 89 -14.47 -3.23 -8.62
CA GLU A 89 -14.51 -2.19 -9.65
C GLU A 89 -15.96 -1.99 -10.10
N SER A 90 -16.53 -0.83 -9.79
CA SER A 90 -17.84 -0.41 -10.28
C SER A 90 -17.69 0.57 -11.45
N GLN A 91 -18.78 0.83 -12.17
CA GLN A 91 -18.83 1.86 -13.23
C GLN A 91 -18.43 3.25 -12.71
N HIS A 92 -18.60 3.51 -11.41
CA HIS A 92 -18.24 4.76 -10.73
C HIS A 92 -16.83 4.76 -10.13
N GLY A 93 -16.04 3.71 -10.35
CA GLY A 93 -14.71 3.53 -9.80
C GLY A 93 -14.61 2.38 -8.80
N ARG A 94 -13.41 2.19 -8.25
CA ARG A 94 -13.15 1.10 -7.29
C ARG A 94 -13.74 1.44 -5.93
N MET A 95 -14.67 0.61 -5.47
CA MET A 95 -15.22 0.70 -4.12
C MET A 95 -14.39 -0.17 -3.17
N ASN A 96 -13.83 0.43 -2.11
CA ASN A 96 -13.04 -0.29 -1.11
C ASN A 96 -13.95 -0.76 0.03
N PHE A 97 -13.88 -2.05 0.35
CA PHE A 97 -14.64 -2.74 1.40
C PHE A 97 -13.75 -3.22 2.56
N GLU A 98 -12.60 -2.59 2.79
CA GLU A 98 -11.63 -2.96 3.83
C GLU A 98 -12.21 -2.96 5.25
N LEU A 99 -13.11 -2.02 5.55
CA LEU A 99 -13.83 -1.94 6.84
C LEU A 99 -15.27 -2.51 6.76
N GLY A 100 -15.64 -3.11 5.62
CA GLY A 100 -16.98 -3.62 5.37
C GLY A 100 -17.24 -4.99 6.02
N ALA A 101 -18.49 -5.43 5.97
CA ALA A 101 -18.81 -6.82 6.32
C ALA A 101 -18.08 -7.78 5.37
N PRO A 102 -17.69 -9.00 5.80
CA PRO A 102 -16.95 -9.95 4.96
C PRO A 102 -17.66 -10.33 3.64
N GLN A 103 -18.99 -10.17 3.58
CA GLN A 103 -19.79 -10.46 2.39
C GLN A 103 -20.07 -9.24 1.51
N ALA A 104 -19.55 -8.06 1.84
CA ALA A 104 -19.85 -6.81 1.14
C ALA A 104 -19.44 -6.89 -0.35
N GLU A 105 -18.25 -7.42 -0.63
CA GLU A 105 -17.75 -7.62 -1.99
C GLU A 105 -18.69 -8.49 -2.83
N TYR A 106 -19.10 -9.66 -2.28
CA TYR A 106 -20.00 -10.57 -2.97
C TYR A 106 -21.37 -9.93 -3.26
N ARG A 107 -21.91 -9.18 -2.29
CA ARG A 107 -23.21 -8.52 -2.46
C ARG A 107 -23.16 -7.47 -3.55
N GLU A 108 -22.10 -6.68 -3.59
CA GLU A 108 -21.90 -5.65 -4.61
C GLU A 108 -21.72 -6.26 -6.00
N LEU A 109 -20.90 -7.31 -6.11
CA LEU A 109 -20.69 -8.01 -7.37
C LEU A 109 -21.99 -8.67 -7.87
N LYS A 110 -22.76 -9.27 -6.95
CA LYS A 110 -24.07 -9.84 -7.29
C LYS A 110 -25.04 -8.76 -7.77
N HIS A 111 -25.06 -7.60 -7.11
CA HIS A 111 -25.89 -6.47 -7.52
C HIS A 111 -25.54 -6.00 -8.94
N GLN A 112 -24.25 -5.79 -9.23
CA GLN A 112 -23.79 -5.41 -10.57
C GLN A 112 -24.18 -6.45 -11.63
N TRP A 113 -24.08 -7.73 -11.28
CA TRP A 113 -24.50 -8.81 -12.17
C TRP A 113 -26.01 -8.76 -12.44
N ASP A 114 -26.82 -8.63 -11.38
CA ASP A 114 -28.27 -8.57 -11.51
C ASP A 114 -28.70 -7.35 -12.34
N GLU A 115 -28.10 -6.18 -12.13
CA GLU A 115 -28.32 -4.99 -12.98
C GLU A 115 -27.95 -5.24 -14.44
N GLN A 116 -26.78 -5.85 -14.69
CA GLN A 116 -26.35 -6.18 -16.05
C GLN A 116 -27.27 -7.21 -16.71
N ARG A 117 -27.83 -8.14 -15.93
CA ARG A 117 -28.74 -9.18 -16.41
C ARG A 117 -30.09 -8.59 -16.81
N GLU A 118 -30.58 -7.59 -16.07
CA GLU A 118 -31.87 -6.94 -16.32
C GLU A 118 -31.79 -5.87 -17.41
N HIS A 119 -30.75 -5.04 -17.41
CA HIS A 119 -30.66 -3.87 -18.29
C HIS A 119 -29.65 -4.01 -19.44
N GLY A 120 -28.76 -5.01 -19.37
CA GLY A 120 -27.61 -5.08 -20.27
C GLY A 120 -26.55 -4.04 -19.92
N LEU A 121 -25.52 -3.93 -20.76
CA LEU A 121 -24.42 -2.99 -20.58
C LEU A 121 -24.09 -2.34 -21.92
N THR A 122 -24.07 -1.02 -21.95
CA THR A 122 -23.59 -0.23 -23.07
C THR A 122 -22.28 0.43 -22.70
N ASP A 123 -21.27 0.33 -23.56
CA ASP A 123 -20.01 1.04 -23.36
C ASP A 123 -20.26 2.56 -23.47
N PRO A 124 -20.01 3.35 -22.41
CA PRO A 124 -20.27 4.79 -22.41
C PRO A 124 -19.43 5.57 -23.43
N LYS A 125 -18.29 5.02 -23.88
CA LYS A 125 -17.41 5.70 -24.84
C LYS A 125 -17.80 5.48 -26.29
N THR A 126 -18.24 4.27 -26.62
CA THR A 126 -18.52 3.86 -27.99
C THR A 126 -20.01 3.78 -28.30
N GLY A 127 -20.87 3.79 -27.27
CA GLY A 127 -22.31 3.55 -27.41
C GLY A 127 -22.64 2.12 -27.86
N ALA A 128 -21.64 1.25 -27.96
CA ALA A 128 -21.82 -0.13 -28.38
C ALA A 128 -22.45 -0.94 -27.25
N VAL A 129 -23.42 -1.78 -27.58
CA VAL A 129 -24.03 -2.70 -26.61
C VAL A 129 -23.08 -3.86 -26.39
N THR A 130 -22.44 -3.90 -25.22
CA THR A 130 -21.49 -4.93 -24.82
C THR A 130 -22.20 -6.18 -24.32
N SER A 131 -23.32 -6.01 -23.61
CA SER A 131 -24.18 -7.12 -23.17
C SER A 131 -25.65 -6.76 -23.29
N LEU A 132 -26.46 -7.74 -23.69
CA LEU A 132 -27.92 -7.61 -23.85
C LEU A 132 -28.62 -8.47 -22.80
N PRO A 133 -29.81 -8.04 -22.30
CA PRO A 133 -30.69 -8.92 -21.54
C PRO A 133 -31.02 -10.18 -22.33
N ILE A 134 -31.18 -11.31 -21.63
CA ILE A 134 -31.36 -12.63 -22.25
C ILE A 134 -32.55 -12.63 -23.20
N GLU A 135 -33.67 -12.04 -22.80
CA GLU A 135 -34.89 -11.99 -23.60
C GLU A 135 -34.71 -11.20 -24.89
N GLU A 136 -34.01 -10.06 -24.83
CA GLU A 136 -33.68 -9.26 -26.02
C GLU A 136 -32.68 -9.98 -26.92
N GLY A 137 -31.70 -10.65 -26.33
CA GLY A 137 -30.74 -11.48 -27.05
C GLY A 137 -31.43 -12.58 -27.83
N ILE A 138 -32.39 -13.29 -27.22
CA ILE A 138 -33.18 -14.32 -27.90
C ILE A 138 -33.96 -13.72 -29.07
N LYS A 139 -34.65 -12.60 -28.87
CA LYS A 139 -35.40 -11.91 -29.94
C LYS A 139 -34.49 -11.55 -31.11
N ARG A 140 -33.33 -10.94 -30.86
CA ARG A 140 -32.36 -10.57 -31.90
C ARG A 140 -31.81 -11.79 -32.65
N VAL A 141 -31.55 -12.90 -31.97
CA VAL A 141 -31.08 -14.14 -32.62
C VAL A 141 -32.16 -14.74 -33.52
N LEU A 142 -33.42 -14.73 -33.06
CA LEU A 142 -34.56 -15.19 -33.84
C LEU A 142 -34.79 -14.30 -35.07
N GLU A 143 -34.70 -12.97 -34.92
CA GLU A 143 -34.79 -11.99 -36.02
C GLU A 143 -33.65 -12.16 -37.03
N ALA A 144 -32.42 -12.37 -36.54
CA ALA A 144 -31.26 -12.60 -37.38
C ALA A 144 -31.31 -13.94 -38.13
N ASN A 145 -32.24 -14.83 -37.78
CA ASN A 145 -32.48 -16.13 -38.41
C ASN A 145 -31.17 -16.90 -38.66
N VAL A 146 -30.31 -16.91 -37.64
CA VAL A 146 -28.97 -17.47 -37.74
C VAL A 146 -29.10 -18.98 -37.92
N LYS A 147 -28.87 -19.45 -39.15
CA LYS A 147 -28.87 -20.88 -39.44
C LYS A 147 -27.69 -21.53 -38.73
N ALA A 148 -27.90 -22.73 -38.18
CA ALA A 148 -26.82 -23.55 -37.67
C ALA A 148 -25.75 -23.69 -38.75
N LYS A 149 -24.49 -23.40 -38.42
CA LYS A 149 -23.38 -23.63 -39.35
C LYS A 149 -23.29 -25.13 -39.63
N SER A 150 -23.58 -25.52 -40.87
CA SER A 150 -23.55 -26.91 -41.34
C SER A 150 -22.57 -27.05 -42.49
N GLY A 151 -21.90 -28.20 -42.60
CA GLY A 151 -20.96 -28.50 -43.68
C GLY A 151 -19.49 -28.37 -43.26
N GLU A 152 -18.61 -28.33 -44.26
CA GLU A 152 -17.15 -28.44 -44.10
C GLU A 152 -16.55 -27.32 -43.23
N GLU A 153 -17.11 -26.11 -43.27
CA GLU A 153 -16.67 -25.00 -42.40
C GLU A 153 -16.97 -25.24 -40.91
N ALA A 154 -18.07 -25.93 -40.59
CA ALA A 154 -18.42 -26.25 -39.22
C ALA A 154 -17.52 -27.35 -38.65
N GLU A 155 -17.17 -28.34 -39.46
CA GLU A 155 -16.20 -29.37 -39.12
C GLU A 155 -14.82 -28.75 -38.89
N ASN A 156 -14.35 -27.90 -39.80
CA ASN A 156 -13.10 -27.17 -39.64
C ASN A 156 -13.05 -26.29 -38.38
N PHE A 157 -14.16 -25.65 -38.01
CA PHE A 157 -14.26 -24.88 -36.77
C PHE A 157 -14.21 -25.79 -35.54
N ALA A 158 -14.95 -26.90 -35.55
CA ALA A 158 -14.94 -27.88 -34.48
C ALA A 158 -13.55 -28.53 -34.32
N GLU A 159 -12.86 -28.82 -35.41
CA GLU A 159 -11.48 -29.30 -35.40
C GLU A 159 -10.55 -28.28 -34.75
N ARG A 160 -10.59 -27.01 -35.19
CA ARG A 160 -9.77 -25.92 -34.63
C ARG A 160 -10.02 -25.71 -33.14
N SER A 161 -11.27 -25.80 -32.67
CA SER A 161 -11.59 -25.65 -31.25
C SER A 161 -11.00 -26.75 -30.35
N ARG A 162 -10.66 -27.92 -30.94
CA ARG A 162 -10.05 -29.05 -30.23
C ARG A 162 -8.52 -29.00 -30.23
N MET A 163 -7.93 -28.02 -30.94
CA MET A 163 -6.50 -27.82 -31.05
C MET A 163 -6.02 -26.87 -29.96
N PHE A 164 -4.86 -27.16 -29.37
CA PHE A 164 -4.17 -26.27 -28.45
C PHE A 164 -2.79 -25.91 -28.99
N ILE A 165 -2.29 -24.76 -28.53
CA ILE A 165 -0.93 -24.29 -28.83
C ILE A 165 0.02 -25.17 -28.03
N SER A 166 0.97 -25.80 -28.72
CA SER A 166 2.00 -26.63 -28.09
C SER A 166 3.39 -26.09 -28.40
N ASP A 167 4.29 -26.15 -27.42
CA ASP A 167 5.67 -25.68 -27.53
C ASP A 167 6.60 -26.67 -28.28
N ALA A 168 6.04 -27.77 -28.80
CA ALA A 168 6.79 -28.79 -29.54
C ALA A 168 7.28 -28.30 -30.92
N SER A 169 6.88 -27.10 -31.36
CA SER A 169 7.27 -26.48 -32.62
C SER A 169 7.88 -25.10 -32.36
N SER A 170 8.97 -24.76 -33.07
CA SER A 170 9.71 -23.49 -32.97
C SER A 170 8.93 -22.24 -33.41
N GLY A 171 7.61 -22.35 -33.55
CA GLY A 171 6.69 -21.23 -33.73
C GLY A 171 5.36 -21.51 -33.03
N ARG A 172 4.68 -20.46 -32.56
CA ARG A 172 3.35 -20.52 -31.93
C ARG A 172 2.29 -21.01 -32.92
N ARG A 173 2.21 -22.32 -33.15
CA ARG A 173 1.18 -22.96 -33.98
C ARG A 173 0.36 -23.92 -33.12
N ALA A 174 -0.96 -23.93 -33.33
CA ALA A 174 -1.86 -24.90 -32.72
C ALA A 174 -1.68 -26.26 -33.40
N THR A 175 -0.86 -27.12 -32.80
CA THR A 175 -0.41 -28.38 -33.42
C THR A 175 -0.87 -29.63 -32.68
N ALA A 176 -1.37 -29.51 -31.45
CA ALA A 176 -1.80 -30.65 -30.64
C ALA A 176 -3.33 -30.70 -30.54
N LYS A 177 -3.92 -31.87 -30.83
CA LYS A 177 -5.36 -32.14 -30.66
C LYS A 177 -5.58 -32.89 -29.35
N ARG A 178 -6.58 -32.51 -28.54
CA ARG A 178 -7.01 -33.38 -27.42
C ARG A 178 -7.55 -34.68 -28.02
N ARG A 179 -7.00 -35.82 -27.61
CA ARG A 179 -7.64 -37.13 -27.82
C ARG A 179 -8.89 -37.25 -26.98
#